data_AF-A0AA39TZV5-F1
#
_entry.id   AF-A0AA39TZV5-F1
#
_cell.length_a   1.000
_cell.length_b   1.000
_cell.length_c   1.000
_cell.angle_alpha   90.00
_cell.angle_beta   90.00
_cell.angle_gamma   90.00
#
_symmetry.space_group_name_H-M   'P 1'
#
loop_
_entity.id
_entity.type
_entity.pdbx_description
1 polymer ?
#
loop_
_entity_poly.entity_id
_entity_poly.type
_entity_poly.pdbx_seq_one_letter_code
_entity_poly.pdbx_strand_id
1 'polypeptide(L)'
;MASRISSQGSYDHFGATYDLDKIVNPDATFNEVAYKEYGPLFISTTSPSPMIWTQACWAMNKQPDIHAHLMLQYPQVLEWWYSIIFLAVFAFGVISVEVWNTKFPVQYFILTLVISLIYLIPIRMIQTITHQQVGLNIVTELIIGYALPRHPVAMMMFKTWGYITMAQDMRYI
;
A
#
# COMPACT_ATOMS: atom_id res chain seq x y z
N MET A 1 12.48 17.68 -5.55
CA MET A 1 12.95 16.65 -4.60
C MET A 1 12.47 15.24 -4.92
N ALA A 2 11.26 15.04 -5.48
CA ALA A 2 10.74 13.71 -5.85
C ALA A 2 11.51 12.97 -6.97
N SER A 3 12.30 13.67 -7.80
CA SER A 3 12.99 13.05 -8.94
C SER A 3 14.20 12.19 -8.58
N ARG A 4 14.68 12.23 -7.33
CA ARG A 4 15.89 11.49 -6.91
C ARG A 4 15.60 10.06 -6.43
N ILE A 5 14.34 9.76 -6.12
CA ILE A 5 13.91 8.42 -5.68
C ILE A 5 13.93 7.43 -6.87
N SER A 6 13.54 7.89 -8.06
CA SER A 6 13.55 7.12 -9.31
C SER A 6 14.57 7.72 -10.28
N SER A 7 15.85 7.46 -10.01
CA SER A 7 16.94 7.97 -10.84
C SER A 7 18.05 6.92 -10.92
N GLN A 8 18.70 6.80 -12.08
CA GLN A 8 19.76 5.80 -12.26
C GLN A 8 21.10 6.19 -11.61
N GLY A 9 21.14 7.31 -10.89
CA GLY A 9 22.37 7.89 -10.33
C GLY A 9 22.68 7.42 -8.91
N SER A 10 23.94 7.55 -8.54
CA SER A 10 24.43 7.41 -7.16
C SER A 10 24.50 8.77 -6.49
N TYR A 11 24.22 8.83 -5.18
CA TYR A 11 24.15 10.06 -4.42
C TYR A 11 25.01 10.03 -3.14
N ASP A 12 25.50 11.20 -2.75
CA ASP A 12 26.18 11.42 -1.46
C ASP A 12 25.18 11.66 -0.32
N HIS A 13 25.69 11.81 0.91
CA HIS A 13 24.86 12.05 2.10
C HIS A 13 24.15 13.43 2.07
N PHE A 14 24.60 14.36 1.23
CA PHE A 14 24.01 15.68 1.01
C PHE A 14 22.97 15.68 -0.14
N GLY A 15 22.81 14.55 -0.82
CA GLY A 15 21.89 14.35 -1.95
C GLY A 15 22.43 14.84 -3.31
N ALA A 16 23.68 15.27 -3.42
CA ALA A 16 24.32 15.57 -4.70
C ALA A 16 24.81 14.27 -5.38
N THR A 17 25.13 14.33 -6.67
CA THR A 17 25.63 13.18 -7.43
C THR A 17 26.95 12.69 -6.81
N TYR A 18 27.08 11.38 -6.58
CA TYR A 18 28.26 10.81 -5.95
C TYR A 18 29.47 10.90 -6.87
N ASP A 19 30.52 11.55 -6.39
CA ASP A 19 31.76 11.80 -7.13
C ASP A 19 32.77 10.68 -6.86
N LEU A 20 33.04 9.86 -7.88
CA LEU A 20 33.92 8.69 -7.77
C LEU A 20 35.40 9.09 -7.72
N ASP A 21 35.76 10.25 -8.26
CA ASP A 21 37.15 10.71 -8.30
C ASP A 21 37.70 11.01 -6.91
N LYS A 22 36.81 11.25 -5.92
CA LYS A 22 37.18 11.49 -4.52
C LYS A 22 37.50 10.23 -3.74
N ILE A 23 37.08 9.06 -4.22
CA ILE A 23 37.29 7.76 -3.54
C ILE A 23 38.27 6.85 -4.29
N VAL A 24 38.77 7.31 -5.44
CA VAL A 24 39.68 6.56 -6.31
C VAL A 24 41.02 7.29 -6.39
N ASN A 25 42.11 6.57 -6.12
CA ASN A 25 43.45 7.11 -6.31
C ASN A 25 43.74 7.30 -7.82
N PRO A 26 44.76 8.11 -8.20
CA PRO A 26 45.18 8.26 -9.60
C PRO A 26 45.46 6.93 -10.32
N ASP A 27 45.74 5.87 -9.56
CA ASP A 27 46.06 4.52 -10.01
C ASP A 27 44.80 3.65 -10.25
N ALA A 28 43.60 4.25 -10.25
CA ALA A 28 42.30 3.58 -10.33
C ALA A 28 42.01 2.57 -9.19
N THR A 29 42.80 2.62 -8.11
CA THR A 29 42.61 1.78 -6.92
C THR A 29 41.67 2.44 -5.92
N PHE A 30 40.88 1.63 -5.23
CA PHE A 30 39.93 2.09 -4.22
C PHE A 30 40.65 2.55 -2.95
N ASN A 31 40.34 3.77 -2.48
CA ASN A 31 40.91 4.34 -1.27
C ASN A 31 39.94 4.23 -0.09
N GLU A 32 40.20 3.28 0.81
CA GLU A 32 39.35 3.01 1.99
C GLU A 32 39.29 4.18 2.99
N VAL A 33 40.36 4.98 3.09
CA VAL A 33 40.44 6.11 4.03
C VAL A 33 39.56 7.26 3.52
N ALA A 34 39.70 7.61 2.25
CA ALA A 34 38.85 8.63 1.61
C ALA A 34 37.37 8.22 1.59
N TYR A 35 37.07 6.93 1.41
CA TYR A 35 35.70 6.42 1.47
C TYR A 35 35.07 6.56 2.87
N LYS A 36 35.83 6.33 3.94
CA LYS A 36 35.34 6.52 5.32
C LYS A 36 35.08 7.99 5.65
N GLU A 37 35.85 8.90 5.07
CA GLU A 37 35.70 10.35 5.25
C GLU A 37 34.56 10.93 4.41
N TYR A 38 34.40 10.48 3.17
CA TYR A 38 33.36 10.94 2.24
C TYR A 38 31.97 10.32 2.51
N GLY A 39 31.95 9.09 3.03
CA GLY A 39 30.74 8.38 3.43
C GLY A 39 30.19 7.39 2.40
N PRO A 40 29.21 6.57 2.83
CA PRO A 40 28.67 5.48 2.01
C PRO A 40 27.89 6.01 0.79
N LEU A 41 27.98 5.25 -0.30
CA LEU A 41 27.21 5.46 -1.53
C LEU A 41 25.72 5.17 -1.28
N PHE A 42 24.85 6.08 -1.72
CA PHE A 42 23.40 5.85 -1.76
C PHE A 42 22.95 5.61 -3.20
N ILE A 43 22.33 4.46 -3.45
CA ILE A 43 21.79 4.08 -4.76
C ILE A 43 20.27 4.16 -4.75
N SER A 44 19.69 4.56 -5.89
CA SER A 44 18.25 4.44 -6.10
C SER A 44 17.83 2.97 -6.19
N THR A 45 16.65 2.69 -5.66
CA THR A 45 16.00 1.36 -5.62
C THR A 45 15.69 0.77 -7.00
N THR A 46 15.91 1.53 -8.09
CA THR A 46 15.46 1.16 -9.45
C THR A 46 16.48 0.43 -10.33
N SER A 47 17.77 0.30 -9.93
CA SER A 47 18.80 -0.31 -10.78
C SER A 47 19.14 -1.75 -10.35
N PRO A 48 18.69 -2.80 -11.07
CA PRO A 48 18.78 -4.19 -10.62
C PRO A 48 20.23 -4.70 -10.71
N SER A 49 21.02 -4.43 -9.68
CA SER A 49 22.41 -4.87 -9.55
C SER A 49 22.55 -5.86 -8.38
N PRO A 50 23.52 -6.81 -8.42
CA PRO A 50 23.79 -7.69 -7.29
C PRO A 50 24.12 -6.92 -5.99
N MET A 51 24.55 -5.67 -6.14
CA MET A 51 24.82 -4.75 -5.05
C MET A 51 23.56 -4.29 -4.31
N ILE A 52 22.36 -4.36 -4.91
CA ILE A 52 21.10 -4.11 -4.20
C ILE A 52 20.82 -5.21 -3.18
N TRP A 53 21.12 -6.47 -3.51
CA TRP A 53 20.86 -7.59 -2.60
C TRP A 53 21.71 -7.45 -1.33
N THR A 54 22.99 -7.11 -1.49
CA THR A 54 23.85 -6.81 -0.34
C THR A 54 23.37 -5.53 0.34
N GLN A 55 23.12 -4.43 -0.35
CA GLN A 55 22.60 -3.21 0.29
C GLN A 55 21.31 -3.46 1.11
N ALA A 56 20.37 -4.27 0.60
CA ALA A 56 19.12 -4.62 1.27
C ALA A 56 19.34 -5.47 2.52
N CYS A 57 20.19 -6.50 2.43
CA CYS A 57 20.56 -7.31 3.60
C CYS A 57 21.23 -6.48 4.70
N TRP A 58 22.05 -5.49 4.33
CA TRP A 58 22.78 -4.65 5.27
C TRP A 58 21.93 -3.48 5.78
N ALA A 59 20.94 -3.01 5.00
CA ALA A 59 19.98 -1.99 5.39
C ALA A 59 19.05 -2.47 6.51
N MET A 60 18.64 -3.75 6.50
CA MET A 60 17.86 -4.34 7.59
C MET A 60 18.58 -4.31 8.96
N ASN A 61 19.92 -4.20 8.96
CA ASN A 61 20.75 -4.23 10.16
C ASN A 61 21.36 -2.86 10.52
N LYS A 62 21.03 -1.78 9.78
CA LYS A 62 21.54 -0.42 10.02
C LYS A 62 20.45 0.48 10.63
N GLN A 63 20.89 1.32 11.57
CA GLN A 63 20.14 2.41 12.19
C GLN A 63 19.38 3.26 11.15
N PRO A 64 18.25 3.90 11.55
CA PRO A 64 17.28 4.52 10.64
C PRO A 64 17.99 5.35 9.59
N ASP A 65 17.72 4.96 8.35
CA ASP A 65 18.21 5.62 7.16
C ASP A 65 17.78 7.09 7.14
N ILE A 66 18.54 7.92 6.42
CA ILE A 66 18.23 9.34 6.23
C ILE A 66 16.80 9.54 5.69
N HIS A 67 16.22 8.54 5.01
CA HIS A 67 14.82 8.54 4.60
C HIS A 67 13.86 8.46 5.80
N ALA A 68 14.09 7.59 6.78
CA ALA A 68 13.30 7.56 8.02
C ALA A 68 13.44 8.89 8.80
N HIS A 69 14.63 9.48 8.81
CA HIS A 69 14.84 10.79 9.44
C HIS A 69 14.09 11.92 8.71
N LEU A 70 14.13 11.94 7.37
CA LEU A 70 13.35 12.88 6.55
C LEU A 70 11.85 12.59 6.61
N MET A 71 11.43 11.34 6.90
CA MET A 71 10.04 10.97 7.12
C MET A 71 9.48 11.51 8.44
N LEU A 72 10.31 11.70 9.48
CA LEU A 72 9.88 12.33 10.74
C LEU A 72 9.43 13.78 10.55
N GLN A 73 9.82 14.45 9.46
CA GLN A 73 9.40 15.80 9.15
C GLN A 73 7.96 15.88 8.58
N TYR A 74 7.40 14.75 8.11
CA TYR A 74 6.02 14.71 7.64
C TYR A 74 5.09 14.40 8.81
N PRO A 75 4.22 15.36 9.21
CA PRO A 75 3.24 15.08 10.26
C PRO A 75 2.32 13.95 9.83
N GLN A 76 2.08 12.99 10.73
CA GLN A 76 1.12 11.92 10.51
C GLN A 76 -0.24 12.55 10.23
N VAL A 77 -0.87 12.13 9.12
CA VAL A 77 -2.18 12.65 8.70
C VAL A 77 -3.18 12.34 9.80
N LEU A 78 -3.91 13.37 10.24
CA LEU A 78 -4.81 13.27 11.38
C LEU A 78 -5.95 12.27 11.09
N GLU A 79 -6.18 11.33 12.01
CA GLU A 79 -7.01 10.13 11.78
C GLU A 79 -8.50 10.41 11.51
N TRP A 80 -9.06 11.46 12.12
CA TRP A 80 -10.46 11.90 11.93
C TRP A 80 -10.84 12.20 10.47
N TRP A 81 -9.89 12.58 9.61
CA TRP A 81 -10.18 12.94 8.22
C TRP A 81 -10.63 11.72 7.42
N TYR A 82 -10.08 10.54 7.75
CA TYR A 82 -10.54 9.26 7.21
C TYR A 82 -11.98 8.95 7.63
N SER A 83 -12.36 9.27 8.88
CA SER A 83 -13.74 9.10 9.34
C SER A 83 -14.73 10.02 8.61
N ILE A 84 -14.32 11.25 8.30
CA ILE A 84 -15.14 12.20 7.52
C ILE A 84 -15.35 11.71 6.10
N ILE A 85 -14.28 11.28 5.41
CA ILE A 85 -14.39 10.71 4.06
C ILE A 85 -15.26 9.45 4.07
N PHE A 86 -15.06 8.58 5.05
CA PHE A 86 -15.87 7.37 5.20
C PHE A 86 -17.37 7.70 5.33
N LEU A 87 -17.71 8.65 6.21
CA LEU A 87 -19.10 9.10 6.39
C LEU A 87 -19.67 9.75 5.12
N ALA A 88 -18.87 10.54 4.39
CA ALA A 88 -19.30 11.16 3.14
C ALA A 88 -19.62 10.11 2.06
N VAL A 89 -18.75 9.12 1.87
CA VAL A 89 -18.96 8.03 0.91
C VAL A 89 -20.12 7.13 1.34
N PHE A 90 -20.25 6.85 2.64
CA PHE A 90 -21.36 6.09 3.18
C PHE A 90 -22.71 6.78 2.93
N ALA A 91 -22.79 8.09 3.18
CA ALA A 91 -23.99 8.88 2.91
C ALA A 91 -24.34 8.89 1.41
N PHE A 92 -23.33 9.06 0.54
CA PHE A 92 -23.53 8.98 -0.91
C PHE A 92 -24.02 7.59 -1.35
N GLY A 93 -23.55 6.52 -0.70
CA GLY A 93 -24.03 5.16 -0.91
C GLY A 93 -25.50 4.98 -0.52
N VAL A 94 -25.92 5.49 0.63
CA VAL A 94 -27.34 5.48 1.07
C VAL A 94 -28.21 6.26 0.09
N ILE A 95 -27.81 7.48 -0.28
CA ILE A 95 -28.53 8.32 -1.25
C ILE A 95 -28.68 7.60 -2.59
N SER A 96 -27.62 6.93 -3.07
CA SER A 96 -27.66 6.19 -4.33
C SER A 96 -28.68 5.03 -4.31
N VAL A 97 -28.85 4.38 -3.16
CA VAL A 97 -29.84 3.29 -2.99
C VAL A 97 -31.27 3.82 -2.83
N GLU A 98 -31.46 5.00 -2.23
CA GLU A 98 -32.79 5.60 -2.06
C GLU A 98 -33.31 6.31 -3.31
N VAL A 99 -32.43 7.01 -4.04
CA VAL A 99 -32.82 7.76 -5.26
C VAL A 99 -33.22 6.82 -6.39
N TRP A 100 -32.59 5.65 -6.50
CA TRP A 100 -32.96 4.62 -7.47
C TRP A 100 -33.83 3.53 -6.84
N ASN A 101 -35.06 3.37 -7.33
CA ASN A 101 -35.99 2.30 -6.95
C ASN A 101 -35.48 0.91 -7.37
N THR A 102 -34.46 0.41 -6.68
CA THR A 102 -33.72 -0.81 -7.04
C THR A 102 -34.31 -2.06 -6.37
N LYS A 103 -35.37 -1.90 -5.56
CA LYS A 103 -35.97 -2.94 -4.70
C LYS A 103 -34.98 -3.54 -3.69
N PHE A 104 -33.85 -2.86 -3.46
CA PHE A 104 -32.83 -3.23 -2.48
C PHE A 104 -32.99 -2.35 -1.24
N PRO A 105 -33.41 -2.89 -0.09
CA PRO A 105 -33.55 -2.06 1.10
C PRO A 105 -32.19 -1.73 1.71
N VAL A 106 -32.06 -0.52 2.27
CA VAL A 106 -30.82 0.05 2.81
C VAL A 106 -30.18 -0.81 3.92
N GLN A 107 -30.99 -1.65 4.59
CA GLN A 107 -30.54 -2.58 5.62
C GLN A 107 -29.47 -3.55 5.10
N TYR A 108 -29.58 -4.00 3.83
CA TYR A 108 -28.61 -4.91 3.24
C TYR A 108 -27.32 -4.20 2.83
N PHE A 109 -27.35 -2.88 2.59
CA PHE A 109 -26.13 -2.11 2.43
C PHE A 109 -25.31 -2.09 3.73
N ILE A 110 -25.96 -1.77 4.85
CA ILE A 110 -25.29 -1.76 6.15
C ILE A 110 -24.79 -3.16 6.51
N LEU A 111 -25.61 -4.18 6.25
CA LEU A 111 -25.24 -5.58 6.46
C LEU A 111 -23.99 -5.98 5.66
N THR A 112 -23.88 -5.58 4.39
CA THR A 112 -22.70 -5.91 3.57
C THR A 112 -21.42 -5.30 4.16
N LEU A 113 -21.50 -4.07 4.69
CA LEU A 113 -20.34 -3.35 5.22
C LEU A 113 -19.86 -4.00 6.53
N VAL A 114 -20.80 -4.37 7.41
CA VAL A 114 -20.49 -5.08 8.66
C VAL A 114 -19.89 -6.46 8.39
N ILE A 115 -20.50 -7.23 7.48
CA ILE A 115 -19.98 -8.54 7.08
C ILE A 115 -18.58 -8.38 6.49
N SER A 116 -18.38 -7.41 5.61
CA SER A 116 -17.07 -7.12 5.00
C SER A 116 -16.00 -6.83 6.06
N LEU A 117 -16.30 -6.02 7.07
CA LEU A 117 -15.36 -5.73 8.18
C LEU A 117 -14.99 -6.96 9.00
N ILE A 118 -15.94 -7.86 9.28
CA ILE A 118 -15.68 -9.10 10.03
C ILE A 118 -14.80 -10.06 9.21
N TYR A 119 -15.10 -10.19 7.91
CA TYR A 119 -14.36 -11.07 6.99
C TYR A 119 -12.99 -10.50 6.59
N LEU A 120 -12.77 -9.19 6.75
CA LEU A 120 -11.50 -8.52 6.48
C LEU A 120 -10.35 -9.16 7.26
N ILE A 121 -10.52 -9.37 8.57
CA ILE A 121 -9.46 -9.88 9.45
C ILE A 121 -8.99 -11.30 9.04
N PRO A 122 -9.85 -12.33 8.96
CA PRO A 122 -9.40 -13.68 8.63
C PRO A 122 -8.85 -13.81 7.21
N ILE A 123 -9.43 -13.10 6.24
CA ILE A 123 -8.99 -13.20 4.84
C ILE A 123 -7.62 -12.57 4.64
N ARG A 124 -7.36 -11.43 5.28
CA ARG A 124 -6.02 -10.82 5.27
C ARG A 124 -4.98 -11.78 5.83
N MET A 125 -5.27 -12.45 6.95
CA MET A 125 -4.35 -13.42 7.54
C MET A 125 -4.04 -14.59 6.58
N ILE A 126 -5.08 -15.19 5.99
CA ILE A 126 -4.91 -16.32 5.07
C ILE A 126 -4.12 -15.88 3.83
N GLN A 127 -4.42 -14.71 3.27
CA GLN A 127 -3.78 -14.25 2.05
C GLN A 127 -2.29 -13.95 2.26
N THR A 128 -1.91 -13.32 3.37
CA THR A 128 -0.50 -13.05 3.67
C THR A 128 0.31 -14.33 3.89
N ILE A 129 -0.29 -15.38 4.45
CA ILE A 129 0.38 -16.66 4.70
C ILE A 129 0.50 -17.50 3.42
N THR A 130 -0.60 -17.61 2.66
CA THR A 130 -0.70 -18.54 1.53
C THR A 130 -0.36 -17.92 0.18
N HIS A 131 -0.27 -16.59 0.10
CA HIS A 131 -0.12 -15.82 -1.14
C HIS A 131 -1.20 -16.14 -2.21
N GLN A 132 -2.33 -16.77 -1.82
CA GLN A 132 -3.43 -17.08 -2.71
C GLN A 132 -4.62 -16.14 -2.48
N GLN A 133 -5.18 -15.59 -3.56
CA GLN A 133 -6.37 -14.76 -3.50
C GLN A 133 -7.60 -15.64 -3.23
N VAL A 134 -8.22 -15.44 -2.07
CA VAL A 134 -9.40 -16.19 -1.66
C VAL A 134 -10.64 -15.71 -2.44
N GLY A 135 -11.42 -16.65 -2.98
CA GLY A 135 -12.64 -16.41 -3.76
C GLY A 135 -13.84 -15.90 -2.95
N LEU A 136 -13.72 -14.70 -2.37
CA LEU A 136 -14.69 -14.06 -1.47
C LEU A 136 -16.07 -13.77 -2.13
N ASN A 137 -16.06 -13.66 -3.45
CA ASN A 137 -17.25 -13.47 -4.28
C ASN A 137 -18.33 -14.54 -4.05
N ILE A 138 -17.92 -15.77 -3.74
CA ILE A 138 -18.85 -16.90 -3.59
C ILE A 138 -19.61 -16.82 -2.26
N VAL A 139 -18.92 -16.39 -1.19
CA VAL A 139 -19.52 -16.29 0.15
C VAL A 139 -20.56 -15.17 0.20
N THR A 140 -20.23 -14.00 -0.36
CA THR A 140 -21.17 -12.87 -0.42
C THR A 140 -22.37 -13.17 -1.31
N GLU A 141 -22.16 -13.88 -2.41
CA GLU A 141 -23.22 -14.33 -3.33
C GLU A 141 -24.17 -15.35 -2.68
N LEU A 142 -23.64 -16.28 -1.87
CA LEU A 142 -24.45 -17.23 -1.11
C LEU A 142 -25.33 -16.52 -0.06
N ILE A 143 -24.76 -15.57 0.69
CA ILE A 143 -25.46 -14.84 1.76
C ILE A 143 -26.63 -14.01 1.17
N ILE A 144 -26.37 -13.21 0.12
CA ILE A 144 -27.43 -12.40 -0.49
C ILE A 144 -28.42 -13.25 -1.28
N GLY A 145 -27.97 -14.35 -1.88
CA GLY A 145 -28.83 -15.29 -2.59
C GLY A 145 -29.89 -15.93 -1.68
N TYR A 146 -29.54 -16.18 -0.42
CA TYR A 146 -30.50 -16.61 0.60
C TYR A 146 -31.39 -15.47 1.09
N ALA A 147 -30.82 -14.26 1.25
CA ALA A 147 -31.53 -13.15 1.86
C ALA A 147 -32.54 -12.42 0.93
N LEU A 148 -32.25 -12.31 -0.37
CA LEU A 148 -33.14 -11.70 -1.37
C LEU A 148 -33.29 -12.60 -2.61
N PRO A 149 -34.12 -13.66 -2.55
CA PRO A 149 -34.38 -14.50 -3.71
C PRO A 149 -35.10 -13.69 -4.81
N ARG A 150 -34.75 -13.94 -6.08
CA ARG A 150 -35.32 -13.35 -7.31
C ARG A 150 -34.94 -11.90 -7.67
N HIS A 151 -34.01 -11.25 -6.97
CA HIS A 151 -33.54 -9.91 -7.32
C HIS A 151 -32.07 -9.91 -7.78
N PRO A 152 -31.79 -10.16 -9.09
CA PRO A 152 -30.42 -10.26 -9.59
C PRO A 152 -29.67 -8.91 -9.54
N VAL A 153 -30.37 -7.79 -9.71
CA VAL A 153 -29.76 -6.45 -9.62
C VAL A 153 -29.24 -6.18 -8.19
N ALA A 154 -30.05 -6.47 -7.18
CA ALA A 154 -29.67 -6.37 -5.77
C ALA A 154 -28.50 -7.29 -5.43
N MET A 155 -28.51 -8.52 -5.94
CA MET A 155 -27.41 -9.48 -5.78
C MET A 155 -26.09 -8.97 -6.37
N MET A 156 -26.13 -8.43 -7.59
CA MET A 156 -24.94 -7.87 -8.23
C MET A 156 -24.41 -6.66 -7.46
N MET A 157 -25.27 -5.75 -7.01
CA MET A 157 -24.84 -4.59 -6.20
C MET A 157 -24.19 -5.02 -4.89
N PHE A 158 -24.79 -5.96 -4.15
CA PHE A 158 -24.24 -6.48 -2.90
C PHE A 158 -22.87 -7.13 -3.13
N LYS A 159 -22.76 -7.97 -4.16
CA LYS A 159 -21.49 -8.60 -4.57
C LYS A 159 -20.43 -7.56 -4.92
N THR A 160 -20.78 -6.55 -5.71
CA THR A 160 -19.86 -5.48 -6.13
C THR A 160 -19.35 -4.70 -4.91
N TRP A 161 -20.22 -4.34 -3.98
CA TRP A 161 -19.85 -3.53 -2.83
C TRP A 161 -19.01 -4.32 -1.83
N GLY A 162 -19.36 -5.59 -1.57
CA GLY A 162 -18.55 -6.48 -0.72
C GLY A 162 -17.21 -6.86 -1.34
N TYR A 163 -17.11 -6.96 -2.66
CA TYR A 163 -15.86 -7.28 -3.36
C TYR A 163 -14.91 -6.08 -3.45
N ILE A 164 -15.41 -4.90 -3.83
CA ILE A 164 -14.56 -3.71 -4.06
C ILE A 164 -13.86 -3.28 -2.77
N THR A 165 -14.56 -3.28 -1.63
CA THR A 165 -13.95 -2.91 -0.33
C THR A 165 -12.81 -3.86 0.04
N MET A 166 -12.99 -5.16 -0.19
CA MET A 166 -11.97 -6.18 0.07
C MET A 166 -10.81 -6.11 -0.91
N ALA A 167 -11.09 -5.93 -2.20
CA ALA A 167 -10.07 -5.80 -3.24
C ALA A 167 -9.23 -4.54 -3.05
N GLN A 168 -9.82 -3.47 -2.51
CA GLN A 168 -9.08 -2.27 -2.12
C GLN A 168 -8.20 -2.53 -0.89
N ASP A 169 -8.73 -3.11 0.19
CA ASP A 169 -7.94 -3.45 1.40
C ASP A 169 -6.74 -4.35 1.09
N MET A 170 -6.95 -5.36 0.25
CA MET A 170 -5.91 -6.28 -0.21
C MET A 170 -4.75 -5.59 -0.96
N ARG A 171 -5.02 -4.47 -1.64
CA ARG A 171 -3.99 -3.69 -2.35
C ARG A 171 -3.13 -2.86 -1.41
N TYR A 172 -3.60 -2.61 -0.19
CA TYR A 172 -2.87 -1.86 0.83
C TYR A 172 -2.14 -2.78 1.83
N ILE A 173 -1.96 -4.07 1.46
CA ILE A 173 -1.07 -5.03 2.13
C ILE A 173 0.38 -4.76 1.75
#